data_AF-T1AYZ0-F1
#
_entry.id   AF-T1AYZ0-F1
#
_cell.length_a   1.000
_cell.length_b   1.000
_cell.length_c   1.000
_cell.angle_alpha   90.00
_cell.angle_beta   90.00
_cell.angle_gamma   90.00
#
_symmetry.space_group_name_H-M   'P 1'
#
loop_
_entity.id
_entity.type
_entity.pdbx_description
1 polymer ?
#
loop_
_entity_poly.entity_id
_entity_poly.type
_entity_poly.pdbx_seq_one_letter_code
_entity_poly.pdbx_strand_id
1 'polypeptide(L)'
;WRLLDVRAGMPQVYAATSEQFVAQMLNLDVLGAIAFDKGCYTGQEVIARAHYRGRVKRRAQRFCTDGALALAPGALGRLPDGRAFTVVDAARRPDGRCEFLAVTALPGEPPGADVETSPASVQAEPLDLPYVLPA
;
A
#
# COMPACT_ATOMS: atom_id res chain seq x y z
N TRP A 1 2.61 -16.24 9.51
CA TRP A 1 2.34 -16.02 8.07
C TRP A 1 2.29 -14.54 7.73
N ARG A 2 1.55 -13.68 8.47
CA ARG A 2 1.46 -12.22 8.21
C ARG A 2 2.78 -11.48 7.92
N LEU A 3 3.84 -11.72 8.71
CA LEU A 3 5.16 -11.13 8.45
C LEU A 3 5.75 -11.58 7.10
N LEU A 4 5.53 -12.84 6.70
CA LEU A 4 5.99 -13.36 5.42
C LEU A 4 5.20 -12.72 4.27
N ASP A 5 3.90 -12.48 4.43
CA ASP A 5 3.08 -11.83 3.40
C ASP A 5 3.48 -10.36 3.22
N VAL A 6 3.68 -9.63 4.32
CA VAL A 6 4.23 -8.26 4.29
C VAL A 6 5.58 -8.25 3.58
N ARG A 7 6.45 -9.22 3.87
CA ARG A 7 7.75 -9.34 3.21
C ARG A 7 7.64 -9.69 1.73
N ALA A 8 6.67 -10.53 1.36
CA ALA A 8 6.36 -10.87 -0.01
C ALA A 8 5.68 -9.72 -0.78
N GLY A 9 5.31 -8.63 -0.11
CA GLY A 9 4.52 -7.57 -0.71
C GLY A 9 3.11 -8.01 -1.10
N MET A 10 2.57 -9.03 -0.41
CA MET A 10 1.24 -9.59 -0.67
C MET A 10 0.20 -8.87 0.19
N PRO A 11 -0.70 -8.08 -0.41
CA PRO A 11 -1.72 -7.36 0.34
C PRO A 11 -2.79 -8.33 0.87
N GLN A 12 -3.34 -8.01 2.04
CA GLN A 12 -4.56 -8.63 2.57
C GLN A 12 -5.60 -7.54 2.83
N VAL A 13 -6.86 -7.83 2.50
CA VAL A 13 -7.97 -6.89 2.74
C VAL A 13 -8.72 -7.33 3.99
N TYR A 14 -8.72 -6.46 4.99
CA TYR A 14 -9.48 -6.61 6.23
C TYR A 14 -10.71 -5.70 6.20
N ALA A 15 -11.65 -5.91 7.13
CA ALA A 15 -12.82 -5.05 7.28
C ALA A 15 -12.42 -3.56 7.41
N ALA A 16 -11.34 -3.26 8.14
CA ALA A 16 -10.82 -1.92 8.34
C ALA A 16 -10.19 -1.27 7.09
N THR A 17 -9.93 -2.04 6.03
CA THR A 17 -9.33 -1.58 4.77
C THR A 17 -10.25 -1.82 3.57
N SER A 18 -11.46 -2.32 3.81
CA SER A 18 -12.45 -2.59 2.77
C SER A 18 -12.81 -1.28 2.08
N GLU A 19 -12.97 -1.32 0.75
CA GLU A 19 -13.37 -0.18 -0.08
C GLU A 19 -12.40 1.02 -0.08
N GLN A 20 -11.22 0.91 0.54
CA GLN A 20 -10.25 2.00 0.61
C GLN A 20 -9.29 2.06 -0.59
N PHE A 21 -9.14 0.95 -1.33
CA PHE A 21 -8.12 0.81 -2.36
C PHE A 21 -8.69 0.21 -3.64
N VAL A 22 -8.23 0.71 -4.79
CA VAL A 22 -8.38 0.01 -6.07
C VAL A 22 -7.29 -1.05 -6.23
N ALA A 23 -7.53 -2.07 -7.06
CA ALA A 23 -6.65 -3.22 -7.22
C ALA A 23 -5.18 -2.85 -7.52
N GLN A 24 -4.96 -1.82 -8.35
CA GLN A 24 -3.61 -1.34 -8.69
C GLN A 24 -2.91 -0.63 -7.53
N MET A 25 -3.65 0.01 -6.61
CA MET A 25 -3.03 0.56 -5.39
C MET A 25 -2.47 -0.56 -4.51
N LEU A 26 -3.07 -1.75 -4.57
CA LEU A 26 -2.60 -2.95 -3.89
C LEU A 26 -1.61 -3.78 -4.72
N ASN A 27 -1.13 -3.27 -5.86
CA ASN A 27 -0.20 -3.96 -6.76
C ASN A 27 -0.73 -5.28 -7.36
N LEU A 28 -2.05 -5.51 -7.34
CA LEU A 28 -2.65 -6.74 -7.88
C LEU A 28 -2.44 -6.89 -9.40
N ASP A 29 -2.21 -5.78 -10.10
CA ASP A 29 -1.84 -5.74 -11.51
C ASP A 29 -0.45 -6.34 -11.78
N VAL A 30 0.53 -6.07 -10.91
CA VAL A 30 1.89 -6.64 -11.06
C VAL A 30 2.07 -8.00 -10.39
N LEU A 31 1.18 -8.36 -9.46
CA LEU A 31 1.14 -9.68 -8.83
C LEU A 31 0.44 -10.75 -9.70
N GLY A 32 0.00 -10.40 -10.91
CA GLY A 32 -0.69 -11.34 -11.80
C GLY A 32 -2.11 -11.73 -11.34
N ALA A 33 -2.71 -10.95 -10.43
CA ALA A 33 -4.05 -11.21 -9.91
C ALA A 33 -5.17 -10.60 -10.78
N ILE A 34 -4.82 -9.90 -11.85
CA ILE A 34 -5.75 -9.32 -12.82
C ILE A 34 -5.49 -9.94 -14.19
N ALA A 35 -6.50 -10.63 -14.72
CA ALA A 35 -6.53 -11.04 -16.12
C ALA A 35 -7.30 -9.98 -16.92
N PHE A 36 -6.62 -9.34 -17.86
CA PHE A 36 -7.20 -8.31 -18.74
C PHE A 36 -7.87 -8.90 -19.99
N ASP A 37 -7.62 -10.17 -20.28
CA ASP A 37 -8.05 -10.92 -21.46
C ASP A 37 -9.20 -11.90 -21.19
N LYS A 38 -9.68 -12.01 -19.94
CA LYS A 38 -10.85 -12.82 -19.59
C LYS A 38 -12.17 -12.08 -19.86
N GLY A 39 -13.27 -12.83 -19.91
CA GLY A 39 -14.62 -12.28 -20.05
C GLY A 39 -15.02 -11.28 -18.95
N CYS A 40 -16.20 -10.67 -19.10
CA CYS A 40 -16.65 -9.56 -18.25
C CYS A 40 -16.74 -9.94 -16.76
N TYR A 41 -16.18 -9.09 -15.89
CA TYR A 41 -16.32 -9.22 -14.44
C TYR A 41 -16.64 -7.87 -13.78
N THR A 42 -17.32 -7.90 -12.64
CA THR A 42 -17.75 -6.70 -11.91
C THR A 42 -16.56 -5.81 -11.54
N GLY A 43 -16.67 -4.51 -11.82
CA GLY A 43 -15.60 -3.54 -11.53
C GLY A 43 -14.48 -3.47 -12.58
N GLN A 44 -14.56 -4.27 -13.64
CA GLN A 44 -13.64 -4.25 -14.78
C GLN A 44 -13.42 -2.86 -15.36
N GLU A 45 -14.46 -2.02 -15.45
CA GLU A 45 -14.34 -0.68 -16.04
C GLU A 45 -13.35 0.20 -15.27
N VAL A 46 -13.38 0.12 -13.93
CA VAL A 46 -12.46 0.87 -13.06
C VAL A 46 -11.04 0.34 -13.24
N ILE A 47 -10.89 -0.99 -13.26
CA ILE A 47 -9.58 -1.66 -13.44
C ILE A 47 -8.99 -1.34 -14.82
N ALA A 48 -9.78 -1.44 -15.89
CA ALA A 48 -9.38 -1.15 -17.25
C ALA A 48 -9.07 0.35 -17.44
N ARG A 49 -9.86 1.25 -16.84
CA ARG A 49 -9.59 2.69 -16.93
C ARG A 49 -8.27 3.06 -16.24
N ALA A 50 -7.99 2.48 -15.07
CA ALA A 50 -6.70 2.66 -14.41
C ALA A 50 -5.56 2.02 -15.23
N HIS A 51 -5.80 0.90 -15.92
CA HIS A 51 -4.76 0.30 -16.77
C HIS A 51 -4.46 1.10 -18.05
N TYR A 52 -5.49 1.57 -18.76
CA TYR A 52 -5.34 2.17 -20.10
C TYR A 52 -5.30 3.71 -20.13
N ARG A 53 -5.85 4.39 -19.13
CA ARG A 53 -6.04 5.86 -19.16
C ARG A 53 -5.46 6.61 -17.97
N GLY A 54 -5.06 5.96 -16.89
CA GLY A 54 -4.65 6.63 -15.66
C GLY A 54 -3.38 6.07 -15.03
N ARG A 55 -2.35 6.88 -14.86
CA ARG A 55 -1.20 6.48 -14.03
C ARG A 55 -1.63 6.42 -12.57
N VAL A 56 -1.49 5.26 -11.95
CA VAL A 56 -1.76 5.06 -10.52
C VAL A 56 -0.62 5.66 -9.72
N LYS A 57 -0.89 6.80 -9.09
CA LYS A 57 0.10 7.62 -8.37
C LYS A 57 0.42 7.14 -6.96
N ARG A 58 -0.41 6.25 -6.42
CA ARG A 58 -0.29 5.69 -5.07
C ARG A 58 -0.28 4.18 -5.14
N ARG A 59 0.72 3.54 -4.54
CA ARG A 59 0.89 2.09 -4.55
C ARG A 59 1.34 1.59 -3.18
N ALA A 60 1.03 0.33 -2.89
CA ALA A 60 1.50 -0.36 -1.71
C ALA A 60 3.03 -0.46 -1.77
N GLN A 61 3.68 0.10 -0.75
CA GLN A 61 5.12 0.09 -0.55
C GLN A 61 5.42 -0.51 0.84
N ARG A 62 6.62 -1.09 1.01
CA ARG A 62 7.02 -1.77 2.24
C ARG A 62 7.91 -0.88 3.09
N PHE A 63 7.70 -0.91 4.40
CA PHE A 63 8.42 -0.08 5.36
C PHE A 63 8.71 -0.85 6.65
N CYS A 64 9.73 -0.41 7.40
CA CYS A 64 9.98 -0.84 8.77
C CYS A 64 10.00 0.38 9.68
N THR A 65 9.31 0.33 10.83
CA THR A 65 9.40 1.39 11.83
C THR A 65 10.77 1.39 12.50
N ASP A 66 11.28 2.56 12.87
CA ASP A 66 12.60 2.68 13.54
C ASP A 66 12.55 2.18 14.99
N GLY A 67 11.40 2.34 15.64
CA GLY A 67 11.15 1.95 17.02
C GLY A 67 9.98 0.98 17.18
N ALA A 68 9.71 0.63 18.43
CA ALA A 68 8.55 -0.17 18.79
C ALA A 68 7.26 0.63 18.59
N LEU A 69 6.52 0.30 17.53
CA LEU A 69 5.24 0.90 17.21
C LEU A 69 4.31 -0.19 16.67
N ALA A 70 3.12 -0.30 17.22
CA ALA A 70 2.09 -1.19 16.69
C ALA A 70 1.23 -0.43 15.67
N LEU A 71 1.27 -0.86 14.41
CA LEU A 71 0.39 -0.36 13.36
C LEU A 71 -0.70 -1.40 13.08
N ALA A 72 -1.91 -0.92 12.79
CA ALA A 72 -3.05 -1.74 12.42
C ALA A 72 -3.48 -1.45 10.97
N PRO A 73 -4.08 -2.42 10.25
CA PRO A 73 -4.71 -2.17 8.96
C PRO A 73 -5.70 -1.00 9.03
N GLY A 74 -5.66 -0.12 8.03
CA GLY A 74 -6.47 1.10 7.96
C GLY A 74 -5.89 2.29 8.73
N ALA A 75 -4.83 2.11 9.52
CA ALA A 75 -4.19 3.22 10.21
C ALA A 75 -3.64 4.25 9.21
N LEU A 76 -3.85 5.53 9.51
CA LEU A 76 -3.33 6.67 8.75
C LEU A 76 -2.06 7.20 9.41
N GLY A 77 -1.10 7.62 8.59
CA GLY A 77 0.16 8.19 9.06
C GLY A 77 0.85 9.05 8.02
N ARG A 78 1.95 9.68 8.42
CA ARG A 78 2.85 10.39 7.52
C ARG A 78 4.26 9.85 7.64
N LEU A 79 4.89 9.55 6.50
CA LEU A 79 6.29 9.14 6.44
C LEU A 79 7.23 10.33 6.71
N PRO A 80 8.51 10.10 7.05
CA PRO A 80 9.48 11.18 7.29
C PRO A 80 9.66 12.12 6.08
N ASP A 81 9.45 11.62 4.86
CA ASP A 81 9.51 12.39 3.62
C ASP A 81 8.23 13.20 3.33
N GLY A 82 7.26 13.19 4.25
CA GLY A 82 6.03 13.96 4.16
C GLY A 82 4.88 13.25 3.43
N ARG A 83 5.09 12.07 2.83
CA ARG A 83 4.01 11.34 2.15
C ARG A 83 3.01 10.77 3.15
N ALA A 84 1.72 11.05 2.93
CA ALA A 84 0.63 10.43 3.68
C ALA A 84 0.43 8.98 3.23
N PHE A 85 0.12 8.09 4.18
CA PHE A 85 -0.09 6.68 3.90
C PHE A 85 -1.28 6.11 4.65
N THR A 86 -1.79 5.00 4.11
CA THR A 86 -2.77 4.14 4.78
C THR A 86 -2.19 2.74 4.87
N VAL A 87 -2.15 2.16 6.06
CA VAL A 87 -1.64 0.81 6.30
C VAL A 87 -2.57 -0.21 5.64
N VAL A 88 -2.03 -1.03 4.75
CA VAL A 88 -2.70 -2.21 4.19
C VAL A 88 -2.60 -3.36 5.19
N ASP A 89 -1.37 -3.68 5.58
CA ASP A 89 -1.10 -4.73 6.54
C ASP A 89 0.19 -4.46 7.33
N ALA A 90 0.29 -5.01 8.54
CA ALA A 90 1.40 -4.78 9.46
C ALA A 90 1.70 -6.02 10.30
N ALA A 91 2.98 -6.28 10.55
CA ALA A 91 3.45 -7.39 11.36
C ALA A 91 4.60 -6.97 12.27
N ARG A 92 4.50 -7.36 13.55
CA ARG A 92 5.54 -7.09 14.56
C ARG A 92 6.72 -8.04 14.38
N ARG A 93 7.93 -7.50 14.46
CA ARG A 93 9.20 -8.23 14.50
C ARG A 93 9.57 -8.62 15.94
N PRO A 94 10.47 -9.61 16.13
CA PRO A 94 10.95 -9.99 17.46
C PRO A 94 11.66 -8.85 18.23
N ASP A 95 12.29 -7.92 17.52
CA ASP A 95 12.95 -6.73 18.10
C ASP A 95 11.96 -5.60 18.46
N GLY A 96 10.65 -5.84 18.31
CA GLY A 96 9.59 -4.91 18.67
C GLY A 96 9.22 -3.92 17.57
N ARG A 97 10.05 -3.77 16.52
CA ARG A 97 9.74 -2.97 15.33
C ARG A 97 8.60 -3.57 14.53
N CYS A 98 8.04 -2.81 13.61
CA CYS A 98 6.94 -3.23 12.76
C CYS A 98 7.33 -3.15 11.29
N GLU A 99 7.19 -4.26 10.57
CA GLU A 99 7.21 -4.25 9.11
C GLU A 99 5.77 -4.10 8.61
N PHE A 100 5.53 -3.23 7.64
CA PHE A 100 4.19 -2.97 7.14
C PHE A 100 4.17 -2.65 5.65
N LEU A 101 3.04 -2.95 5.02
CA LEU A 101 2.67 -2.49 3.69
C LEU A 101 1.73 -1.30 3.85
N ALA A 102 1.99 -0.23 3.13
CA ALA A 102 1.14 0.95 3.12
C ALA A 102 0.95 1.52 1.71
N VAL A 103 -0.27 1.91 1.38
CA VAL A 103 -0.56 2.66 0.15
C VAL A 103 -0.18 4.11 0.36
N THR A 104 0.86 4.54 -0.35
CA THR A 104 1.37 5.91 -0.32
C THR A 104 1.76 6.36 -1.73
N ALA A 105 1.95 7.66 -1.92
CA ALA A 105 2.40 8.21 -3.19
C ALA A 105 3.73 7.59 -3.64
N LEU A 106 3.91 7.40 -4.94
CA LEU A 106 5.20 7.00 -5.49
C LEU A 106 6.25 8.08 -5.21
N PRO A 107 7.54 7.71 -5.02
CA PRO A 107 8.60 8.69 -4.82
C PRO A 107 8.60 9.76 -5.92
N GLY A 108 8.71 11.04 -5.54
CA GLY A 108 8.71 12.18 -6.47
C GLY A 108 7.33 12.68 -6.91
N GLU A 109 6.25 11.96 -6.60
CA GLU A 109 4.90 12.48 -6.81
C GLU A 109 4.51 13.42 -5.65
N PRO A 110 3.89 14.58 -5.92
CA PRO A 110 3.44 15.47 -4.85
C PRO A 110 2.45 14.73 -3.92
N PRO A 111 2.46 15.05 -2.61
CA PRO A 111 1.47 14.52 -1.70
C PRO A 111 0.07 14.86 -2.22
N GLY A 112 -0.79 13.84 -2.34
CA GLY A 112 -2.18 14.03 -2.77
C GLY A 112 -2.94 14.93 -1.80
N ALA A 113 -3.99 15.60 -2.29
CA ALA A 113 -4.77 16.60 -1.56
C ALA A 113 -5.59 16.05 -0.38
N ASP A 114 -5.54 14.75 -0.11
CA ASP A 114 -6.33 14.13 0.94
C ASP A 114 -5.47 14.01 2.21
N VAL A 115 -5.82 14.77 3.26
CA VAL A 115 -6.23 14.31 4.59
C VAL A 115 -6.43 15.58 5.47
N GLU A 116 -7.68 15.93 5.77
CA GLU A 116 -8.10 17.05 6.66
C GLU A 116 -7.76 16.85 8.15
N THR A 117 -7.18 15.71 8.50
CA THR A 117 -6.69 15.37 9.85
C THR A 117 -5.18 15.13 9.78
N SER A 118 -4.37 16.05 10.29
CA SER A 118 -2.91 15.85 10.39
C SER A 118 -2.59 14.54 11.14
N PRO A 119 -2.21 13.46 10.46
CA PRO A 119 -1.97 12.20 11.14
C PRO A 119 -0.59 12.22 11.80
N ALA A 120 -0.39 11.36 12.80
CA ALA A 120 0.89 11.28 13.50
C ALA A 120 2.04 10.94 12.53
N SER A 121 3.18 11.60 12.71
CA SER A 121 4.40 11.28 11.97
C SER A 121 4.95 9.95 12.47
N VAL A 122 5.24 9.04 11.54
CA VAL A 122 5.79 7.71 11.83
C VAL A 122 7.21 7.65 11.28
N GLN A 123 8.18 7.41 12.17
CA GLN A 123 9.57 7.17 11.80
C GLN A 123 9.68 5.74 11.24
N ALA A 124 9.94 5.65 9.94
CA ALA A 124 10.04 4.40 9.23
C ALA A 124 10.98 4.51 8.01
N GLU A 125 11.76 3.47 7.79
CA GLU A 125 12.62 3.29 6.63
C GLU A 125 11.90 2.51 5.52
N PRO A 126 12.08 2.87 4.24
CA PRO A 126 11.57 2.07 3.13
C PRO A 126 12.33 0.74 3.04
N LEU A 127 11.62 -0.32 2.68
CA LEU A 127 12.18 -1.63 2.38
C LEU A 127 11.83 -2.05 0.96
N ASP A 128 12.69 -2.84 0.32
CA ASP A 128 12.46 -3.32 -1.04
C ASP A 128 11.25 -4.26 -1.12
N LEU A 129 10.48 -4.13 -2.20
CA LEU A 129 9.50 -5.15 -2.61
C LEU A 129 10.21 -6.24 -3.42
N PRO A 130 9.75 -7.50 -3.37
CA PRO A 130 10.34 -8.59 -4.16
C PRO A 130 9.93 -8.54 -5.65
N TYR A 131 9.28 -7.44 -6.08
CA TYR A 131 8.82 -7.20 -7.44
C TYR A 131 8.93 -5.71 -7.77
N VAL A 132 8.93 -5.40 -9.07
CA VAL A 132 9.09 -4.04 -9.58
C VAL A 132 7.72 -3.36 -9.70
N LEU A 133 7.64 -2.09 -9.28
CA LEU A 133 6.46 -1.26 -9.51
C LEU A 133 6.54 -0.58 -10.88
N PRO A 134 5.41 -0.42 -11.60
CA PRO A 134 5.39 0.32 -12.86
C PRO A 134 5.69 1.81 -12.62
N ALA A 135 6.37 2.44 -13.60
CA ALA A 135 6.72 3.87 -13.58
C ALA A 135 5.50 4.80 -13.69
#